data_AF-A0AAW6Y8M2-F1
#
_entry.id   AF-A0AAW6Y8M2-F1
#
_cell.length_a   1.000
_cell.length_b   1.000
_cell.length_c   1.000
_cell.angle_alpha   90.00
_cell.angle_beta   90.00
_cell.angle_gamma   90.00
#
_symmetry.space_group_name_H-M   'P 1'
#
loop_
_entity.id
_entity.type
_entity.pdbx_description
1 polymer ?
#
loop_
_entity_poly.entity_id
_entity_poly.type
_entity_poly.pdbx_seq_one_letter_code
_entity_poly.pdbx_strand_id
1 'polypeptide(L)'
;LNGMMLDMLAAIARKDYTDRKRRQEQGISKAKEAGKYKGRPEDAQRNEKIARLLNAGMSYTDIMGTVNCSRATVAKVSKSLKEAGITG
;
A
#
# COMPACT_ATOMS: atom_id res chain seq x y z
N LEU A 1 -16.91 -41.33 22.98
CA LEU A 1 -15.47 -41.53 23.25
C LEU A 1 -14.59 -40.89 22.15
N ASN A 2 -14.85 -39.63 21.74
CA ASN A 2 -14.13 -38.95 20.64
C ASN A 2 -13.59 -37.55 21.01
N GLY A 3 -13.75 -37.08 22.25
CA GLY A 3 -13.39 -35.72 22.67
C GLY A 3 -11.88 -35.52 22.86
N MET A 4 -11.21 -36.45 23.55
CA MET A 4 -9.80 -36.29 23.93
C MET A 4 -8.85 -36.20 22.72
N MET A 5 -9.15 -36.91 21.63
CA MET A 5 -8.37 -36.83 20.39
C MET A 5 -8.56 -35.47 19.72
N LEU A 6 -9.78 -34.91 19.75
CA LEU A 6 -10.07 -33.59 19.21
C LEU A 6 -9.37 -32.48 20.03
N ASP A 7 -9.37 -32.61 21.36
CA ASP A 7 -8.70 -31.68 22.26
C ASP A 7 -7.18 -31.67 22.03
N MET A 8 -6.59 -32.84 21.82
CA MET A 8 -5.18 -32.97 21.50
C MET A 8 -4.84 -32.34 20.15
N LEU A 9 -5.64 -32.59 19.10
CA LEU A 9 -5.48 -31.96 17.79
C LEU A 9 -5.62 -30.43 17.86
N ALA A 10 -6.58 -29.94 18.64
CA ALA A 10 -6.78 -28.51 18.86
C ALA A 10 -5.57 -27.87 19.57
N ALA A 11 -5.00 -28.55 20.56
CA ALA A 11 -3.82 -28.08 21.28
C ALA A 11 -2.58 -27.98 20.36
N ILE A 12 -2.37 -28.99 19.50
CA ILE A 12 -1.28 -29.00 18.52
C ILE A 12 -1.46 -27.88 17.49
N ALA A 13 -2.66 -27.75 16.91
CA ALA A 13 -2.95 -26.70 15.93
C ALA A 13 -2.74 -25.29 16.51
N ARG A 14 -3.13 -25.08 17.78
CA ARG A 14 -2.91 -23.82 18.48
C ARG A 14 -1.42 -23.53 18.66
N LYS A 15 -0.63 -24.51 19.10
CA LYS A 15 0.82 -24.38 19.27
C LYS A 15 1.50 -24.00 17.95
N ASP A 16 1.23 -24.74 16.88
CA ASP A 16 1.81 -24.48 15.56
C ASP A 16 1.44 -23.11 15.00
N TYR A 17 0.21 -22.65 15.24
CA TYR A 17 -0.21 -21.30 14.88
C TYR A 17 0.61 -20.24 15.63
N THR A 18 0.75 -20.39 16.96
CA THR A 18 1.55 -19.44 17.77
C THR A 18 3.01 -19.41 17.35
N ASP A 19 3.60 -20.57 17.04
CA ASP A 19 4.99 -20.65 16.58
C ASP A 19 5.20 -20.03 15.20
N ARG A 20 4.24 -20.18 14.28
CA ARG A 20 4.26 -19.49 12.98
C ARG A 20 4.18 -17.98 13.15
N LYS A 21 3.26 -17.50 13.99
CA LYS A 21 3.08 -16.07 14.26
C LYS A 21 4.36 -15.46 14.84
N ARG A 22 4.97 -16.10 15.84
CA ARG A 22 6.25 -15.66 16.43
C ARG A 22 7.37 -15.55 15.38
N ARG A 23 7.51 -16.55 14.51
CA ARG A 23 8.53 -16.52 13.44
C ARG A 23 8.25 -15.44 12.40
N GLN A 24 6.98 -15.24 12.05
CA GLN A 24 6.58 -14.18 11.12
C GLN A 24 6.88 -12.80 11.71
N GLU A 25 6.57 -12.57 12.99
CA GLU A 25 6.87 -11.32 13.68
C GLU A 25 8.37 -11.02 13.71
N GLN A 26 9.21 -12.01 14.04
CA GLN A 26 10.66 -11.88 13.98
C GLN A 26 11.16 -11.56 12.56
N GLY A 27 10.61 -12.24 11.55
CA GLY A 27 10.92 -11.97 10.15
C GLY A 27 10.53 -10.55 9.71
N ILE A 28 9.35 -10.09 10.13
CA ILE A 28 8.86 -8.74 9.87
C ILE A 28 9.76 -7.70 10.54
N SER A 29 10.15 -7.89 11.82
CA SER A 29 11.04 -6.95 12.52
C SER A 29 12.37 -6.79 11.77
N LYS A 30 13.02 -7.91 11.45
CA LYS A 30 14.28 -7.92 10.68
C LYS A 30 14.14 -7.26 9.31
N ALA A 31 13.03 -7.50 8.60
CA ALA A 31 12.79 -6.89 7.30
C ALA A 31 12.41 -5.40 7.38
N LYS A 32 11.78 -4.95 8.47
CA LYS A 32 11.55 -3.52 8.76
C LYS A 32 12.87 -2.81 9.09
N GLU A 33 13.70 -3.39 9.95
CA GLU A 33 15.04 -2.90 10.29
C GLU A 33 15.93 -2.82 9.04
N ALA A 34 15.85 -3.81 8.15
CA ALA A 34 16.54 -3.81 6.86
C ALA A 34 15.89 -2.90 5.79
N GLY A 35 14.85 -2.13 6.13
CA GLY A 35 14.21 -1.15 5.23
C GLY A 35 13.48 -1.76 4.02
N LYS A 36 13.09 -3.04 4.07
CA LYS A 36 12.44 -3.72 2.94
C LYS A 36 10.98 -3.29 2.75
N TYR A 37 10.31 -2.85 3.81
CA TYR A 37 8.93 -2.37 3.74
C TYR A 37 8.87 -0.91 3.31
N LYS A 38 8.73 -0.66 2.00
CA LYS A 38 8.62 0.69 1.41
C LYS A 38 7.17 1.12 1.11
N GLY A 39 6.20 0.31 1.53
CA GLY A 39 4.78 0.50 1.20
C GLY A 39 4.46 0.16 -0.26
N ARG A 40 3.27 0.56 -0.72
CA ARG A 40 2.88 0.41 -2.13
C ARG A 40 3.65 1.45 -2.96
N PRO A 41 4.43 1.04 -3.98
CA PRO A 41 5.12 1.99 -4.83
C PRO A 41 4.09 2.85 -5.57
N GLU A 42 4.43 4.12 -5.76
CA GLU A 42 3.60 5.01 -6.56
C GLU A 42 3.71 4.64 -8.04
N ASP A 43 2.60 4.80 -8.75
CA ASP A 43 2.59 4.66 -10.20
C ASP A 43 3.15 5.95 -10.83
N ALA A 44 4.46 5.93 -11.11
CA ALA A 44 5.18 7.07 -11.66
C ALA A 44 4.62 7.51 -13.02
N GLN A 45 4.26 6.56 -13.89
CA GLN A 45 3.73 6.88 -15.22
C GLN A 45 2.38 7.57 -15.12
N ARG A 46 1.49 7.08 -14.26
CA ARG A 46 0.19 7.70 -14.03
C ARG A 46 0.35 9.09 -13.44
N ASN A 47 1.22 9.25 -12.44
CA ASN A 47 1.45 10.54 -11.78
C ASN A 47 2.05 11.57 -12.75
N GLU A 48 2.97 11.15 -13.62
CA GLU A 48 3.55 12.02 -14.66
C GLU A 48 2.49 12.47 -15.68
N LYS A 49 1.61 11.57 -16.14
CA LYS A 49 0.49 11.92 -17.02
C LYS A 49 -0.42 12.95 -16.36
N ILE A 50 -0.80 12.74 -15.09
CA ILE A 50 -1.62 13.70 -14.33
C ILE A 50 -0.91 15.05 -14.23
N ALA A 51 0.40 15.07 -13.95
CA ALA A 51 1.16 16.32 -13.85
C ALA A 51 1.17 17.11 -15.17
N ARG A 52 1.39 16.42 -16.31
CA ARG A 52 1.33 17.06 -17.63
C ARG A 52 -0.04 17.67 -17.91
N LEU A 53 -1.13 16.96 -17.60
CA LEU A 53 -2.49 17.44 -17.82
C LEU A 53 -2.86 18.61 -16.88
N LEU A 54 -2.37 18.59 -15.64
CA LEU A 54 -2.52 19.71 -14.72
C LEU A 54 -1.78 20.97 -15.22
N ASN A 55 -0.56 20.81 -15.71
CA ASN A 55 0.21 21.92 -16.31
C ASN A 55 -0.42 22.45 -17.60
N ALA A 56 -1.14 21.60 -18.33
CA ALA A 56 -1.95 22.01 -19.50
C ALA A 56 -3.26 22.72 -19.12
N GLY A 57 -3.55 22.91 -17.83
CA GLY A 57 -4.74 23.63 -17.36
C GLY A 57 -6.05 22.83 -17.41
N MET A 58 -6.00 21.51 -17.58
CA MET A 58 -7.21 20.68 -17.61
C MET A 58 -7.92 20.60 -16.26
N SER A 59 -9.25 20.46 -16.30
CA SER A 59 -10.06 20.32 -15.09
C SER A 59 -9.85 18.95 -14.43
N TYR A 60 -10.10 18.87 -13.12
CA TYR A 60 -9.95 17.61 -12.38
C TYR A 60 -10.87 16.52 -12.92
N THR A 61 -12.09 16.87 -13.35
CA THR A 61 -13.06 15.92 -13.87
C THR A 61 -12.56 15.29 -15.17
N ASP A 62 -11.99 16.10 -16.07
CA ASP A 62 -11.48 15.62 -17.36
C ASP A 62 -10.23 14.75 -17.18
N ILE A 63 -9.35 15.10 -16.24
CA ILE A 63 -8.17 14.31 -15.89
C ILE A 63 -8.57 12.96 -15.31
N MET A 64 -9.58 12.94 -14.43
CA MET A 64 -10.10 11.70 -13.87
C MET A 64 -10.66 10.78 -14.96
N GLY A 65 -11.41 11.33 -15.92
CA GLY A 65 -11.95 10.56 -17.06
C GLY A 65 -10.86 10.04 -18.00
N THR A 66 -9.83 10.85 -18.26
CA THR A 66 -8.76 10.50 -19.21
C THR A 66 -7.76 9.49 -18.64
N VAL A 67 -7.36 9.67 -17.38
CA VAL A 67 -6.34 8.84 -16.72
C VAL A 67 -6.96 7.70 -15.90
N ASN A 68 -8.29 7.65 -15.82
CA ASN A 68 -9.06 6.71 -15.01
C ASN A 68 -8.53 6.63 -13.56
N CYS A 69 -8.49 7.78 -12.90
CA CYS A 69 -7.96 7.91 -11.54
C CYS A 69 -8.95 8.65 -10.63
N SER A 70 -8.79 8.46 -9.31
CA SER A 70 -9.65 9.13 -8.33
C SER A 70 -9.25 10.60 -8.15
N ARG A 71 -10.21 11.44 -7.74
CA ARG A 71 -9.97 12.85 -7.40
C ARG A 71 -8.84 13.01 -6.37
N ALA A 72 -8.77 12.10 -5.40
CA ALA A 72 -7.73 12.09 -4.37
C ALA A 72 -6.33 11.89 -4.98
N THR A 73 -6.21 11.10 -6.04
CA THR A 73 -4.94 10.90 -6.75
C THR A 73 -4.50 12.18 -7.45
N VAL A 74 -5.41 12.84 -8.16
CA VAL A 74 -5.14 14.12 -8.84
C VAL A 74 -4.76 15.20 -7.82
N ALA A 75 -5.48 15.29 -6.71
CA ALA A 75 -5.19 16.23 -5.63
C ALA A 75 -3.81 15.97 -4.99
N LYS A 76 -3.45 14.70 -4.79
CA LYS A 76 -2.13 14.32 -4.26
C LYS A 76 -1.01 14.79 -5.19
N VAL A 77 -1.13 14.53 -6.50
CA VAL A 77 -0.14 14.96 -7.49
C VAL A 77 -0.05 16.49 -7.58
N SER A 78 -1.19 17.18 -7.61
CA SER A 78 -1.26 18.65 -7.58
C SER A 78 -0.56 19.24 -6.37
N LYS A 79 -0.78 18.66 -5.17
CA LYS A 79 -0.10 19.09 -3.94
C LYS A 79 1.41 18.88 -4.05
N SER A 80 1.86 17.72 -4.51
CA SER A 80 3.29 17.43 -4.71
C SER A 80 3.95 18.36 -5.74
N LEU A 81 3.25 18.78 -6.79
CA LEU A 81 3.76 19.75 -7.77
C LEU A 81 3.92 21.16 -7.18
N LYS A 82 2.95 21.59 -6.34
CA LYS A 82 3.05 22.87 -5.61
C LYS A 82 4.21 22.86 -4.62
N GLU A 83 4.39 21.76 -3.89
CA GLU A 83 5.51 21.58 -2.95
C GLU A 83 6.87 21.56 -3.66
N ALA A 84 6.93 21.06 -4.90
CA ALA A 84 8.13 21.08 -5.74
C ALA A 84 8.42 22.46 -6.37
N GLY A 85 7.56 23.47 -6.18
CA GLY A 85 7.72 24.81 -6.76
C GLY A 85 7.52 24.86 -8.28
N ILE A 86 6.87 23.87 -8.87
CA ILE A 86 6.73 23.73 -10.34
C ILE A 86 5.49 24.49 -10.87
N THR A 87 4.73 25.17 -10.01
CA THR A 87 3.57 25.96 -10.43
C THR A 87 3.83 27.46 -10.27
N GLY A 88 3.92 28.15 -11.41
CA GLY A 88 3.54 29.56 -11.55
C GLY A 88 2.05 29.71 -11.82
#